data_AF-A0A318QCQ8-F1
#
_entry.id   AF-A0A318QCQ8-F1
#
_cell.length_a   1.000
_cell.length_b   1.000
_cell.length_c   1.000
_cell.angle_alpha   90.00
_cell.angle_beta   90.00
_cell.angle_gamma   90.00
#
_symmetry.space_group_name_H-M   'P 1'
#
loop_
_entity.id
_entity.type
_entity.pdbx_description
1 polymer ?
#
loop_
_entity_poly.entity_id
_entity_poly.type
_entity_poly.pdbx_seq_one_letter_code
_entity_poly.pdbx_strand_id
1 'polypeptide(L)'
;MAIGIVAVTLIGVAAYALPQYQVYSARMHGEAELARATQNRQVLVQTAQAERDAEILRAEGTAKANKIIGESLKENSEYLRWLWISKLDNQTNKTVVYVPTDGMVPQLETGRIGEEK
;
A
#
# COMPACT_ATOMS: atom_id res chain seq x y z
N MET A 1 33.23 67.04 -27.82
CA MET A 1 34.25 66.37 -26.98
C MET A 1 33.65 65.71 -25.74
N ALA A 2 32.88 66.42 -24.89
CA ALA A 2 32.34 65.86 -23.64
C ALA A 2 31.40 64.63 -23.81
N ILE A 3 30.51 64.65 -24.80
CA ILE A 3 29.55 63.54 -25.05
C ILE A 3 30.26 62.22 -25.41
N GLY A 4 31.36 62.30 -26.15
CA GLY A 4 32.14 61.11 -26.54
C GLY A 4 32.83 60.44 -25.36
N ILE A 5 33.33 61.22 -24.40
CA ILE A 5 34.00 60.69 -23.20
C ILE A 5 32.98 59.96 -22.31
N VAL A 6 31.77 60.53 -22.14
CA VAL A 6 30.68 59.91 -21.36
C VAL A 6 30.21 58.59 -21.99
N ALA A 7 30.11 58.53 -23.31
CA ALA A 7 29.74 57.30 -24.00
C ALA A 7 30.80 56.20 -23.81
N VAL A 8 32.08 56.55 -23.93
CA VAL A 8 33.18 55.59 -23.75
C VAL A 8 33.26 55.07 -22.31
N THR A 9 33.07 55.93 -21.30
CA THR A 9 33.05 55.49 -19.90
C THR A 9 31.86 54.59 -19.59
N LEU A 10 30.66 54.89 -20.11
CA LEU A 10 29.49 54.00 -19.95
C LEU A 10 29.70 52.64 -20.60
N ILE A 11 30.26 52.59 -21.82
CA ILE A 11 30.55 51.34 -22.51
C ILE A 11 31.60 50.53 -21.75
N GLY A 12 32.66 51.17 -21.24
CA GLY A 12 33.68 50.51 -20.43
C GLY A 12 33.12 49.89 -19.15
N VAL A 13 32.26 50.61 -18.44
CA VAL A 13 31.59 50.09 -17.23
C VAL A 13 30.64 48.94 -17.57
N ALA A 14 29.84 49.08 -18.64
CA ALA A 14 28.94 48.02 -19.08
C ALA A 14 29.71 46.76 -19.51
N ALA A 15 30.81 46.91 -20.25
CA ALA A 15 31.67 45.82 -20.70
C ALA A 15 32.30 45.06 -19.53
N TYR A 16 32.54 45.71 -18.38
CA TYR A 16 33.05 45.05 -17.17
C TYR A 16 31.93 44.46 -16.30
N ALA A 17 30.80 45.16 -16.16
CA ALA A 17 29.70 44.75 -15.28
C ALA A 17 28.89 43.56 -15.83
N LEU A 18 28.65 43.50 -17.13
CA LEU A 18 27.88 42.44 -17.77
C LEU A 18 28.48 41.03 -17.59
N PRO A 19 29.78 40.77 -17.90
CA PRO A 19 30.34 39.43 -17.71
C PRO A 19 30.37 39.03 -16.23
N GLN A 20 30.61 39.99 -15.33
CA GLN A 20 30.61 39.71 -13.89
C GLN A 20 29.21 39.33 -13.38
N TYR A 21 28.16 40.00 -13.87
CA TYR A 21 26.79 39.66 -13.52
C TYR A 21 26.40 38.26 -14.02
N GLN A 22 26.79 37.91 -15.25
CA GLN A 22 26.51 36.58 -15.81
C GLN A 22 27.13 35.45 -14.98
N VAL A 23 28.37 35.60 -14.53
CA VAL A 23 29.03 34.62 -13.65
C VAL A 23 28.35 34.53 -12.29
N TYR A 24 27.96 35.67 -11.71
CA TYR A 24 27.22 35.68 -10.45
C TYR A 24 25.88 34.96 -10.59
N SER A 25 25.10 35.27 -11.63
CA SER A 25 23.82 34.59 -11.88
C SER A 25 24.02 33.09 -12.10
N ALA A 26 25.04 32.68 -12.84
CA ALA A 26 25.33 31.27 -13.08
C ALA A 26 25.67 30.53 -11.79
N ARG A 27 26.44 31.14 -10.88
CA ARG A 27 26.73 30.57 -9.55
C ARG A 27 25.49 30.43 -8.69
N MET A 28 24.66 31.48 -8.61
CA MET A 28 23.41 31.44 -7.85
C MET A 28 22.45 30.37 -8.38
N HIS A 29 22.40 30.19 -9.70
CA HIS A 29 21.63 29.11 -10.32
C HIS A 29 22.15 27.73 -9.94
N GLY A 30 23.48 27.50 -10.03
CA GLY A 30 24.07 26.22 -9.64
C GLY A 30 23.86 25.88 -8.16
N GLU A 31 24.02 26.86 -7.26
CA GLU A 31 23.74 26.69 -5.83
C GLU A 31 22.27 26.38 -5.56
N ALA A 32 21.35 27.07 -6.26
CA ALA A 32 19.92 26.82 -6.15
C ALA A 32 19.54 25.41 -6.66
N GLU A 33 20.14 24.93 -7.75
CA GLU A 33 19.92 23.58 -8.25
C GLU A 33 20.44 22.51 -7.30
N LEU A 34 21.64 22.71 -6.74
CA LEU A 34 22.20 21.80 -5.74
C LEU A 34 21.31 21.75 -4.49
N ALA A 35 20.88 22.91 -3.97
CA ALA A 35 19.97 22.99 -2.83
C ALA A 35 18.62 22.32 -3.10
N ARG A 36 18.06 22.49 -4.30
CA ARG A 36 16.83 21.78 -4.71
C ARG A 36 17.05 20.28 -4.78
N ALA A 37 18.17 19.83 -5.35
CA ALA A 37 18.48 18.41 -5.46
C ALA A 37 18.70 17.75 -4.09
N THR A 38 19.33 18.43 -3.15
CA THR A 38 19.50 17.91 -1.77
C THR A 38 18.17 17.85 -1.05
N GLN A 39 17.35 18.91 -1.14
CA GLN A 39 16.02 18.93 -0.55
C GLN A 39 15.13 17.83 -1.13
N ASN A 40 15.11 17.65 -2.45
CA ASN A 40 14.34 16.60 -3.10
C ASN A 40 14.76 15.20 -2.63
N ARG A 41 16.07 14.95 -2.48
CA ARG A 41 16.56 13.68 -1.92
C ARG A 41 16.11 13.48 -0.47
N GLN A 42 16.15 14.52 0.36
CA GLN A 42 15.70 14.44 1.74
C GLN A 42 14.21 14.13 1.82
N VAL A 43 13.38 14.79 1.00
CA VAL A 43 11.95 14.51 0.91
C VAL A 43 11.71 13.06 0.52
N LEU A 44 12.39 12.55 -0.51
CA LEU A 44 12.25 11.15 -0.95
C LEU A 44 12.61 10.13 0.14
N VAL A 45 13.68 10.41 0.89
CA VAL A 45 14.09 9.53 2.00
C VAL A 45 13.05 9.56 3.13
N GLN A 46 12.57 10.75 3.48
CA GLN A 46 11.56 10.90 4.53
C GLN A 46 10.22 10.26 4.13
N THR A 47 9.79 10.41 2.89
CA THR A 47 8.58 9.78 2.38
C THR A 47 8.72 8.26 2.36
N ALA A 48 9.86 7.74 1.87
CA ALA A 48 10.11 6.30 1.87
C ALA A 48 10.17 5.71 3.28
N GLN A 49 10.74 6.44 4.24
CA GLN A 49 10.76 6.03 5.64
C GLN A 49 9.35 6.02 6.24
N ALA A 50 8.57 7.08 6.00
CA ALA A 50 7.19 7.18 6.48
C ALA A 50 6.29 6.08 5.90
N GLU A 51 6.46 5.73 4.61
CA GLU A 51 5.74 4.62 3.97
C GLU A 51 6.10 3.27 4.61
N ARG A 52 7.38 2.99 4.84
CA ARG A 52 7.80 1.75 5.54
C ARG A 52 7.21 1.67 6.94
N ASP A 53 7.29 2.74 7.71
CA ASP A 53 6.79 2.75 9.09
C ASP A 53 5.27 2.58 9.13
N ALA A 54 4.56 3.16 8.16
CA ALA A 54 3.12 2.97 8.00
C ALA A 54 2.75 1.52 7.65
N GLU A 55 3.52 0.86 6.76
CA GLU A 55 3.33 -0.55 6.42
C GLU A 55 3.57 -1.47 7.62
N ILE A 56 4.62 -1.22 8.40
CA ILE A 56 4.92 -1.97 9.63
C ILE A 56 3.74 -1.85 10.61
N LEU A 57 3.29 -0.62 10.91
CA LEU A 57 2.18 -0.39 11.83
C LEU A 57 0.89 -1.07 11.35
N ARG A 58 0.64 -1.06 10.04
CA ARG A 58 -0.52 -1.73 9.43
C ARG A 58 -0.43 -3.25 9.56
N ALA A 59 0.74 -3.82 9.31
CA ALA A 59 0.99 -5.25 9.43
C ALA A 59 0.86 -5.71 10.89
N GLU A 60 1.43 -4.96 11.84
CA GLU A 60 1.30 -5.20 13.28
C GLU A 60 -0.15 -5.12 13.74
N GLY A 61 -0.88 -4.09 13.31
CA GLY A 61 -2.31 -3.92 13.60
C GLY A 61 -3.14 -5.11 13.10
N THR A 62 -2.85 -5.56 11.88
CA THR A 62 -3.51 -6.73 11.27
C THR A 62 -3.16 -8.02 12.01
N ALA A 63 -1.89 -8.23 12.35
CA ALA A 63 -1.43 -9.40 13.10
C ALA A 63 -2.08 -9.47 14.49
N LYS A 64 -2.14 -8.34 15.20
CA LYS A 64 -2.79 -8.24 16.51
C LYS A 64 -4.29 -8.49 16.42
N ALA A 65 -4.97 -7.91 15.43
CA ALA A 65 -6.38 -8.15 15.18
C ALA A 65 -6.65 -9.64 14.90
N ASN A 66 -5.86 -10.26 14.02
CA ASN A 66 -5.98 -11.68 13.71
C ASN A 66 -5.73 -12.57 14.93
N LYS A 67 -4.75 -12.22 15.76
CA LYS A 67 -4.49 -12.94 17.01
C LYS A 67 -5.70 -12.88 17.96
N ILE A 68 -6.27 -11.70 18.17
CA ILE A 68 -7.45 -11.51 19.04
C ILE A 68 -8.65 -12.29 18.51
N ILE A 69 -8.90 -12.23 17.20
CA ILE A 69 -9.99 -12.98 16.56
C ILE A 69 -9.72 -14.49 16.69
N GLY A 70 -8.51 -14.95 16.41
CA GLY A 70 -8.16 -16.37 16.55
C GLY A 70 -8.36 -16.88 17.98
N GLU A 71 -7.94 -16.11 18.97
CA GLU A 71 -8.14 -16.41 20.39
C GLU A 71 -9.64 -16.42 20.75
N SER A 72 -10.42 -15.42 20.32
CA SER A 72 -11.85 -15.34 20.63
C SER A 72 -12.69 -16.44 19.97
N LEU A 73 -12.27 -16.94 18.81
CA LEU A 73 -12.93 -18.04 18.11
C LEU A 73 -12.57 -19.41 18.71
N LYS A 74 -11.35 -19.59 19.21
CA LYS A 74 -10.86 -20.90 19.71
C LYS A 74 -11.67 -21.43 20.90
N GLU A 75 -12.14 -20.53 21.77
CA GLU A 75 -12.85 -20.91 22.99
C GLU A 75 -14.39 -20.82 22.87
N ASN A 76 -14.91 -20.54 21.66
CA ASN A 76 -16.34 -20.28 21.48
C ASN A 76 -16.95 -21.03 20.28
N SER A 77 -17.15 -22.34 20.47
CA SER A 77 -17.78 -23.24 19.48
C SER A 77 -19.21 -22.84 19.13
N GLU A 78 -19.98 -22.31 20.08
CA GLU A 78 -21.36 -21.85 19.87
C GLU A 78 -21.41 -20.59 19.00
N TYR A 79 -20.48 -19.65 19.19
CA TYR A 79 -20.36 -18.47 18.34
C TYR A 79 -19.96 -18.84 16.90
N LEU A 80 -19.04 -19.78 16.72
CA LEU A 80 -18.69 -20.29 15.39
C LEU A 80 -19.89 -20.95 14.70
N ARG A 81 -20.68 -21.74 15.42
CA ARG A 81 -21.90 -22.36 14.92
C ARG A 81 -22.94 -21.30 14.53
N TRP A 82 -23.17 -20.30 15.37
CA TRP A 82 -24.06 -19.18 15.06
C TRP A 82 -23.59 -18.38 13.85
N LEU A 83 -22.29 -18.04 13.77
CA LEU A 83 -21.70 -17.30 12.65
C LEU A 83 -21.85 -18.07 11.33
N TRP A 84 -21.63 -19.38 11.36
CA TRP A 84 -21.83 -20.26 10.21
C TRP A 84 -23.28 -20.24 9.73
N ILE A 85 -24.25 -20.46 10.64
CA ILE A 85 -25.69 -20.41 10.32
C ILE A 85 -26.09 -19.04 9.76
N SER A 86 -25.61 -17.95 10.37
CA SER A 86 -25.90 -16.58 9.91
C SER A 86 -25.32 -16.28 8.52
N LYS A 87 -24.13 -16.78 8.20
CA LYS A 87 -23.54 -16.66 6.86
C LYS A 87 -24.28 -17.50 5.81
N LEU A 88 -24.81 -18.66 6.19
CA LEU A 88 -25.67 -19.48 5.33
C LEU A 88 -27.02 -18.82 5.04
N ASP A 89 -27.62 -18.16 6.02
CA ASP A 89 -28.91 -17.47 5.83
C ASP A 89 -28.79 -16.29 4.86
N ASN A 90 -27.64 -15.60 4.87
CA ASN A 90 -27.36 -14.47 3.98
C ASN A 90 -26.87 -14.87 2.57
N GLN A 91 -26.75 -16.17 2.24
CA GLN A 91 -26.41 -16.63 0.89
C GLN A 91 -27.67 -16.92 0.06
N THR A 92 -27.77 -16.30 -1.12
CA THR A 92 -28.89 -16.48 -2.07
C THR A 92 -28.95 -17.91 -2.66
N ASN A 93 -27.83 -18.63 -2.70
CA ASN A 93 -27.75 -20.03 -3.15
C ASN A 93 -27.51 -20.97 -1.96
N LYS A 94 -28.60 -21.40 -1.30
CA LYS A 94 -28.58 -22.40 -0.23
C LYS A 94 -28.10 -23.75 -0.76
N THR A 95 -26.83 -24.07 -0.58
CA THR A 95 -26.30 -25.42 -0.84
C THR A 95 -26.48 -26.26 0.41
N VAL A 96 -27.63 -26.90 0.56
CA VAL A 96 -27.85 -27.92 1.59
C VAL A 96 -27.15 -29.20 1.11
N VAL A 97 -25.97 -29.50 1.64
CA VAL A 97 -25.32 -30.79 1.42
C VAL A 97 -25.97 -31.79 2.37
N TYR A 98 -26.82 -32.66 1.83
CA TYR A 98 -27.39 -33.77 2.56
C TYR A 98 -26.29 -34.81 2.79
N VAL A 99 -25.82 -34.94 4.03
CA VAL A 99 -24.97 -36.07 4.44
C VAL A 99 -25.93 -37.12 5.00
N PRO A 100 -26.22 -38.21 4.27
CA PRO A 100 -27.07 -39.26 4.79
C PRO A 100 -26.39 -39.86 6.03
N THR A 101 -27.04 -39.76 7.18
CA THR A 101 -26.77 -40.70 8.26
C THR A 101 -27.22 -42.09 7.81
N ASP A 102 -26.47 -43.12 8.16
CA ASP A 102 -26.45 -44.52 7.64
C ASP A 102 -27.79 -45.29 7.52
N GLY A 103 -28.96 -44.66 7.67
CA GLY A 103 -30.26 -45.32 7.72
C GLY A 103 -31.24 -45.01 6.57
N MET A 104 -30.90 -44.18 5.57
CA MET A 104 -31.84 -43.76 4.51
C MET A 104 -31.46 -44.17 3.08
N VAL A 105 -30.50 -45.07 2.91
CA VAL A 105 -30.33 -45.76 1.62
C VAL A 105 -31.35 -46.91 1.58
N PRO A 106 -32.23 -47.01 0.57
CA PRO A 106 -33.08 -48.18 0.43
C PRO A 106 -32.19 -49.43 0.33
N GLN A 107 -32.29 -50.33 1.32
CA GLN A 107 -31.60 -51.62 1.30
C GLN A 107 -32.29 -52.52 0.27
N LEU A 108 -32.05 -52.24 -1.01
CA LEU A 108 -32.66 -53.00 -2.11
C LEU A 108 -31.83 -54.22 -2.53
N GLU A 109 -30.65 -54.45 -1.93
CA GLU A 109 -29.78 -55.58 -2.32
C GLU A 109 -29.22 -56.45 -1.18
N THR A 110 -29.58 -56.23 0.09
CA THR A 110 -29.11 -57.08 1.21
C THR A 110 -29.70 -58.50 1.21
N GLY A 111 -30.66 -58.81 0.34
CA GLY A 111 -31.32 -60.12 0.25
C GLY A 111 -30.94 -61.01 -0.94
N ARG A 112 -30.02 -60.61 -1.83
CA ARG A 112 -29.76 -61.34 -3.10
C ARG A 112 -28.38 -62.00 -3.19
N ILE A 113 -27.83 -62.44 -2.07
CA ILE A 113 -26.69 -63.37 -2.03
C ILE A 113 -26.89 -64.37 -0.89
N GLY A 114 -27.70 -65.40 -1.11
CA GLY A 114 -27.84 -66.45 -0.10
C GLY A 114 -28.97 -67.46 -0.23
N GLU A 115 -29.55 -67.71 -1.41
CA GLU A 115 -30.35 -68.93 -1.64
C GLU A 115 -30.26 -69.31 -3.12
N GLU A 116 -29.38 -70.27 -3.44
CA GLU A 116 -29.79 -71.54 -4.07
C GLU A 116 -28.56 -72.43 -4.35
N LYS A 117 -28.64 -73.64 -3.79
CA LYS A 117 -27.85 -74.88 -3.99
C LYS A 117 -26.54 -75.04 -3.23
#